data_AF-A0A6J6P8K4-F1
#
_entry.id   AF-A0A6J6P8K4-F1
#
_cell.length_a   1.000
_cell.length_b   1.000
_cell.length_c   1.000
_cell.angle_alpha   90.00
_cell.angle_beta   90.00
_cell.angle_gamma   90.00
#
_symmetry.space_group_name_H-M   'P 1'
#
loop_
_entity.id
_entity.type
_entity.pdbx_description
1 polymer ?
#
loop_
_entity_poly.entity_id
_entity_poly.type
_entity_poly.pdbx_seq_one_letter_code
_entity_poly.pdbx_strand_id
1 'polypeptide(L)'
;MTRDFPNLLMISTVQGGFGTNFVHYLTETSKHCAAIVRMCLDEGISQIEPSAEAEEDWFNVLMSKVMGVGMYNASCTPGYLNREQQAGDMKAARAASFMGSVEEYADHLIAWREAGELVGVEVTKAK
;
A
#
# COMPACT_ATOMS: atom_id res chain seq x y z
N MET A 1 1.79 4.59 3.91
CA MET A 1 2.68 5.50 4.65
C MET A 1 4.05 5.43 4.01
N THR A 2 5.00 6.28 4.40
CA THR A 2 6.41 6.10 4.02
C THR A 2 7.31 6.59 5.14
N ARG A 3 8.47 5.96 5.30
CA ARG A 3 9.44 6.26 6.37
C ARG A 3 10.01 7.66 6.20
N ASP A 4 10.39 8.29 7.32
CA ASP A 4 10.89 9.67 7.41
C ASP A 4 9.81 10.75 7.11
N PHE A 5 8.55 10.34 7.01
CA PHE A 5 7.37 11.22 6.90
C PHE A 5 6.31 10.84 7.95
N PRO A 6 6.57 11.11 9.24
CA PRO A 6 5.65 10.74 10.30
C PRO A 6 4.29 11.40 10.15
N ASN A 7 3.23 10.67 10.52
CA ASN A 7 1.82 11.08 10.42
C ASN A 7 1.32 11.35 8.98
N LEU A 8 2.08 10.95 7.95
CA LEU A 8 1.61 10.98 6.56
C LEU A 8 0.90 9.67 6.17
N LEU A 9 -0.42 9.75 6.03
CA LEU A 9 -1.23 8.69 5.43
C LEU A 9 -1.50 9.04 3.95
N MET A 10 -1.36 8.04 3.07
CA MET A 10 -1.47 8.23 1.62
C MET A 10 -2.52 7.28 1.04
N ILE A 11 -3.35 7.82 0.15
CA ILE A 11 -4.21 7.03 -0.74
C ILE A 11 -3.61 7.17 -2.13
N SER A 12 -2.90 6.14 -2.58
CA SER A 12 -2.10 6.14 -3.80
C SER A 12 -2.19 4.80 -4.52
N THR A 13 -2.17 4.82 -5.84
CA THR A 13 -1.99 3.61 -6.64
C THR A 13 -0.56 3.07 -6.55
N VAL A 14 0.42 3.91 -6.23
CA VAL A 14 1.80 3.44 -5.98
C VAL A 14 1.81 2.66 -4.67
N GLN A 15 2.13 1.36 -4.75
CA GLN A 15 2.13 0.44 -3.63
C GLN A 15 0.81 0.35 -2.84
N GLY A 16 -0.29 0.86 -3.39
CA GLY A 16 -1.64 0.66 -2.88
C GLY A 16 -2.45 -0.27 -3.78
N GLY A 17 -3.75 -0.36 -3.52
CA GLY A 17 -4.68 -1.12 -4.33
C GLY A 17 -4.92 -0.50 -5.72
N PHE A 18 -5.38 -1.34 -6.64
CA PHE A 18 -5.91 -0.95 -7.94
C PHE A 18 -7.15 -1.77 -8.24
N GLY A 19 -8.14 -1.19 -8.90
CA GLY A 19 -9.37 -1.91 -9.26
C GLY A 19 -10.18 -1.18 -10.30
N THR A 20 -11.00 -1.93 -11.05
CA THR A 20 -11.91 -1.39 -12.07
C THR A 20 -12.86 -0.36 -11.49
N ASN A 21 -13.39 -0.62 -10.28
CA ASN A 21 -14.11 0.38 -9.51
C ASN A 21 -13.15 1.08 -8.53
N PHE A 22 -12.60 2.21 -8.97
CA PHE A 22 -11.66 2.98 -8.16
C PHE A 22 -12.26 3.47 -6.83
N VAL A 23 -13.57 3.73 -6.79
CA VAL A 23 -14.27 4.20 -5.57
C VAL A 23 -14.31 3.12 -4.49
N HIS A 24 -14.36 1.84 -4.87
CA HIS A 24 -14.28 0.73 -3.91
C HIS A 24 -12.91 0.74 -3.21
N TYR A 25 -11.83 0.83 -3.97
CA TYR A 25 -10.48 0.97 -3.44
C TYR A 25 -10.33 2.20 -2.52
N LEU A 26 -10.84 3.36 -2.95
CA LEU A 26 -10.80 4.59 -2.14
C LEU A 26 -11.51 4.41 -0.80
N THR A 27 -12.65 3.72 -0.81
CA THR A 27 -13.45 3.45 0.39
C THR A 27 -12.68 2.59 1.38
N GLU A 28 -12.13 1.45 0.95
CA GLU A 28 -11.40 0.55 1.83
C GLU A 28 -10.12 1.17 2.38
N THR A 29 -9.38 1.92 1.54
CA THR A 29 -8.17 2.61 1.99
C THR A 29 -8.51 3.75 2.98
N SER A 30 -9.60 4.50 2.74
CA SER A 30 -10.02 5.57 3.65
C SER A 30 -10.44 5.04 5.02
N LYS A 31 -11.16 3.90 5.06
CA LYS A 31 -11.50 3.22 6.32
C LYS A 31 -10.24 2.83 7.09
N HIS A 32 -9.23 2.30 6.41
CA HIS A 32 -7.96 1.92 7.03
C HIS A 32 -7.21 3.14 7.58
N CYS A 33 -7.12 4.24 6.81
CA CYS A 33 -6.51 5.48 7.31
C CYS A 33 -7.25 6.03 8.54
N ALA A 34 -8.59 6.04 8.51
CA ALA A 34 -9.40 6.49 9.65
C ALA A 34 -9.20 5.60 10.89
N ALA A 35 -9.09 4.28 10.70
CA ALA A 35 -8.81 3.33 11.78
C ALA A 35 -7.43 3.57 12.42
N ILE A 36 -6.38 3.81 11.62
CA ILE A 36 -5.06 4.16 12.14
C ILE A 36 -5.12 5.44 12.98
N VAL A 37 -5.76 6.50 12.46
CA VAL A 37 -5.92 7.76 13.22
C VAL A 37 -6.66 7.50 14.53
N ARG A 38 -7.72 6.68 14.51
CA ARG A 38 -8.46 6.32 15.71
C ARG A 38 -7.60 5.60 16.74
N MET A 39 -6.83 4.58 16.33
CA MET A 39 -5.89 3.86 17.20
C MET A 39 -4.89 4.83 17.84
N CYS A 40 -4.32 5.74 17.05
CA CYS A 40 -3.39 6.73 17.58
C CYS A 40 -4.02 7.63 18.66
N LEU A 41 -5.25 8.08 18.43
CA LEU A 41 -5.99 8.90 19.39
C LEU A 41 -6.32 8.11 20.68
N ASP A 42 -6.77 6.86 20.55
CA ASP A 42 -7.15 6.03 21.69
C ASP A 42 -5.96 5.65 22.57
N GLU A 43 -4.78 5.44 21.97
CA GLU A 43 -3.58 5.00 22.68
C GLU A 43 -2.62 6.13 23.09
N GLY A 44 -2.98 7.38 22.75
CA GLY A 44 -2.15 8.56 23.02
C GLY A 44 -0.86 8.59 22.18
N ILE A 45 -0.89 8.08 20.95
CA ILE A 45 0.24 8.10 20.01
C ILE A 45 0.27 9.46 19.30
N SER A 46 1.41 10.15 19.39
CA SER A 46 1.64 11.47 18.79
C SER A 46 2.36 11.39 17.43
N GLN A 47 3.11 10.31 17.18
CA GLN A 47 3.75 10.04 15.90
C GLN A 47 3.64 8.56 15.54
N ILE A 48 3.34 8.29 14.27
CA ILE A 48 3.32 6.95 13.67
C ILE A 48 3.96 7.01 12.28
N GLU A 49 4.86 6.07 12.00
CA GLU A 49 5.51 5.90 10.69
C GLU A 49 5.91 4.43 10.48
N PRO A 50 6.09 3.94 9.24
CA PRO A 50 6.49 2.56 9.00
C PRO A 50 7.99 2.38 9.32
N SER A 51 8.38 1.18 9.78
CA SER A 51 9.79 0.81 9.85
C SER A 51 10.37 0.57 8.44
N ALA A 52 11.70 0.62 8.31
CA ALA A 52 12.35 0.38 7.02
C ALA A 52 12.13 -1.06 6.53
N GLU A 53 12.11 -2.03 7.45
CA GLU A 53 11.85 -3.43 7.17
C GLU A 53 10.42 -3.62 6.68
N ALA A 54 9.44 -2.94 7.29
CA ALA A 54 8.04 -3.03 6.87
C ALA A 54 7.80 -2.48 5.45
N GLU A 55 8.51 -1.41 5.06
CA GLU A 55 8.46 -0.91 3.68
C GLU A 55 9.00 -1.94 2.67
N GLU A 56 10.07 -2.65 3.02
CA GLU A 56 10.66 -3.69 2.18
C GLU A 56 9.81 -4.96 2.13
N ASP A 57 9.27 -5.39 3.26
CA ASP A 57 8.38 -6.54 3.35
C ASP A 57 7.11 -6.31 2.53
N TRP A 58 6.53 -5.11 2.61
CA TRP A 58 5.41 -4.76 1.76
C TRP A 58 5.76 -4.81 0.26
N PHE A 59 6.93 -4.29 -0.12
CA PHE A 59 7.40 -4.40 -1.50
C PHE A 59 7.54 -5.86 -1.96
N ASN A 60 8.04 -6.75 -1.11
CA ASN A 60 8.13 -8.19 -1.41
C ASN A 60 6.75 -8.83 -1.60
N VAL A 61 5.75 -8.44 -0.80
CA VAL A 61 4.35 -8.84 -1.01
C VAL A 61 3.87 -8.41 -2.40
N LEU A 62 4.12 -7.17 -2.80
CA LEU A 62 3.74 -6.68 -4.13
C LEU A 62 4.43 -7.47 -5.24
N MET A 63 5.73 -7.72 -5.13
CA MET A 63 6.49 -8.47 -6.15
C MET A 63 5.98 -9.91 -6.31
N SER A 64 5.49 -10.54 -5.23
CA SER A 64 4.86 -11.86 -5.29
C SER A 64 3.60 -11.88 -6.17
N LYS A 65 2.93 -10.73 -6.35
CA LYS A 65 1.71 -10.57 -7.13
C LYS A 65 1.96 -10.11 -8.58
N VAL A 66 3.14 -9.59 -8.91
CA VAL A 66 3.43 -8.96 -10.21
C VAL A 66 3.80 -9.95 -11.33
N MET A 67 4.28 -11.15 -10.99
CA MET A 67 4.86 -12.10 -11.96
C MET A 67 3.92 -12.49 -13.12
N GLY A 68 2.60 -12.57 -12.89
CA GLY A 68 1.63 -12.84 -13.95
C GLY A 68 1.29 -11.64 -14.85
N VAL A 69 1.42 -10.42 -14.31
CA VAL A 69 1.02 -9.18 -14.98
C VAL A 69 2.08 -8.68 -15.96
N GLY A 70 3.37 -9.00 -15.73
CA GLY A 70 4.47 -8.57 -16.59
C GLY A 70 4.33 -9.04 -18.05
N MET A 71 3.98 -10.30 -18.27
CA MET A 71 3.79 -10.86 -19.62
C MET A 71 2.56 -10.25 -20.33
N TYR A 72 1.49 -10.01 -19.57
CA TYR A 72 0.28 -9.35 -20.10
C TYR A 72 0.59 -7.91 -20.55
N ASN A 73 1.29 -7.13 -19.72
CA ASN A 73 1.65 -5.75 -20.04
C ASN A 73 2.57 -5.64 -21.27
N ALA A 74 3.47 -6.62 -21.47
CA ALA A 74 4.38 -6.66 -22.61
C ALA A 74 3.68 -7.00 -23.95
N SER A 75 2.53 -7.70 -23.90
CA SER A 75 1.73 -8.06 -25.08
C SER A 75 0.56 -7.11 -25.34
N CYS A 76 0.22 -6.26 -24.36
CA CYS A 76 -0.79 -5.21 -24.51
C CYS A 76 -0.32 -4.09 -25.46
N THR A 77 -1.28 -3.45 -26.10
CA THR A 77 -1.06 -2.21 -26.87
C THR A 77 -0.41 -1.14 -25.97
N PRO A 78 0.55 -0.34 -26.48
CA PRO A 78 1.11 0.79 -25.74
C PRO A 78 0.04 1.72 -25.17
N GLY A 79 0.22 2.13 -23.91
CA GLY A 79 -0.62 3.12 -23.25
C GLY A 79 -0.15 3.43 -21.84
N TYR A 80 -0.92 4.26 -21.13
CA TYR A 80 -0.58 4.73 -19.79
C TYR A 80 -0.39 3.61 -18.74
N LEU A 81 -1.09 2.48 -18.91
CA LEU A 81 -1.05 1.33 -17.99
C LEU A 81 0.26 0.54 -18.09
N ASN A 82 0.89 0.49 -19.27
CA ASN A 82 2.16 -0.19 -19.51
C ASN A 82 3.29 0.77 -19.88
N ARG A 83 3.14 2.07 -19.58
CA ARG A 83 4.13 3.12 -19.83
C ARG A 83 4.62 3.16 -21.27
N GLU A 84 3.72 3.05 -22.24
CA GLU A 84 4.09 3.00 -23.67
C GLU A 84 5.10 1.88 -23.98
N GLN A 85 5.03 0.75 -23.26
CA GLN A 85 5.97 -0.38 -23.36
C GLN A 85 7.44 -0.03 -23.05
N GLN A 86 7.68 1.01 -22.25
CA GLN A 86 9.03 1.30 -21.74
C GLN A 86 9.60 0.10 -20.96
N ALA A 87 10.90 -0.15 -21.12
CA ALA A 87 11.59 -1.19 -20.38
C ALA A 87 11.45 -0.97 -18.86
N GLY A 88 11.16 -2.05 -18.13
CA GLY A 88 11.08 -2.00 -16.68
C GLY A 88 12.47 -1.86 -16.05
N ASP A 89 12.57 -0.98 -15.05
CA ASP A 89 13.71 -0.89 -14.12
C ASP A 89 13.21 -1.09 -12.68
N MET A 90 14.14 -1.13 -11.71
CA MET A 90 13.75 -1.27 -10.30
C MET A 90 12.92 -0.08 -9.79
N LYS A 91 13.11 1.11 -10.36
CA LYS A 91 12.29 2.28 -10.05
C LYS A 91 10.84 2.08 -10.49
N ALA A 92 10.63 1.47 -11.66
CA ALA A 92 9.34 1.07 -12.16
C ALA A 92 8.69 0.02 -11.27
N ALA A 93 9.46 -1.00 -10.86
CA ALA A 93 8.99 -2.04 -9.97
C ALA A 93 8.51 -1.48 -8.61
N ARG A 94 9.26 -0.54 -8.02
CA ARG A 94 8.90 0.13 -6.75
C ARG A 94 7.64 1.00 -6.85
N ALA A 95 7.19 1.31 -8.06
CA ALA A 95 5.93 2.01 -8.31
C ALA A 95 4.73 1.07 -8.53
N ALA A 96 4.93 -0.24 -8.42
CA ALA A 96 3.87 -1.22 -8.63
C ALA A 96 2.73 -1.04 -7.62
N SER A 97 1.49 -1.16 -8.10
CA SER A 97 0.31 -1.36 -7.25
C SER A 97 0.23 -2.81 -6.79
N PHE A 98 -0.65 -3.08 -5.84
CA PHE A 98 -1.07 -4.43 -5.49
C PHE A 98 -1.82 -5.04 -6.68
N MET A 99 -1.19 -6.02 -7.34
CA MET A 99 -1.70 -6.65 -8.58
C MET A 99 -2.64 -7.84 -8.32
N GLY A 100 -3.32 -7.85 -7.18
CA GLY A 100 -4.43 -8.77 -6.88
C GLY A 100 -5.79 -8.06 -6.99
N SER A 101 -6.85 -8.69 -6.49
CA SER A 101 -8.17 -8.04 -6.45
C SER A 101 -8.24 -6.95 -5.37
N VAL A 102 -9.23 -6.05 -5.47
CA VAL A 102 -9.47 -5.03 -4.43
C VAL A 102 -9.87 -5.68 -3.11
N GLU A 103 -10.57 -6.81 -3.17
CA GLU A 103 -10.95 -7.61 -2.01
C GLU A 103 -9.71 -8.19 -1.31
N GLU A 104 -8.78 -8.81 -2.05
CA GLU A 104 -7.52 -9.30 -1.48
C GLU A 104 -6.71 -8.17 -0.82
N TYR A 105 -6.65 -7.00 -1.47
CA TYR A 105 -5.99 -5.82 -0.90
C TYR A 105 -6.70 -5.35 0.38
N ALA A 106 -8.03 -5.26 0.35
CA ALA A 106 -8.82 -4.89 1.51
C ALA A 106 -8.59 -5.85 2.66
N ASP A 107 -8.57 -7.16 2.41
CA ASP A 107 -8.30 -8.22 3.39
C ASP A 107 -6.96 -8.03 4.10
N HIS A 108 -5.90 -7.64 3.37
CA HIS A 108 -4.62 -7.26 3.99
C HIS A 108 -4.78 -6.09 4.97
N LEU A 109 -5.52 -5.05 4.59
CA LEU A 109 -5.80 -3.89 5.45
C LEU A 109 -6.72 -4.24 6.62
N ILE A 110 -7.62 -5.23 6.47
CA ILE A 110 -8.53 -5.71 7.53
C ILE A 110 -7.74 -6.50 8.56
N ALA A 111 -6.98 -7.50 8.11
CA ALA A 111 -6.19 -8.34 8.99
C ALA A 111 -5.24 -7.52 9.86
N TRP A 112 -4.54 -6.54 9.27
CA TRP A 112 -3.62 -5.68 10.01
C TRP A 112 -4.33 -4.87 11.12
N ARG A 113 -5.48 -4.25 10.80
CA ARG A 113 -6.18 -3.40 11.78
C ARG A 113 -6.93 -4.20 12.85
N GLU A 114 -7.40 -5.40 12.53
CA GLU A 114 -8.08 -6.27 13.48
C GLU A 114 -7.10 -6.92 14.47
N ALA A 115 -5.86 -7.17 14.04
CA ALA A 115 -4.80 -7.59 14.96
C ALA A 115 -4.51 -6.52 16.02
N GLY A 116 -4.52 -5.24 15.64
CA GLY A 116 -4.35 -4.11 16.56
C GLY A 116 -2.95 -4.01 17.19
N GLU A 117 -2.02 -4.86 16.79
CA GLU A 117 -0.65 -4.96 17.34
C GLU A 117 0.30 -3.88 16.80
N LEU A 118 -0.16 -3.07 15.84
CA LEU A 118 0.65 -2.04 15.16
C LEU A 118 1.97 -2.62 14.58
N VAL A 119 1.90 -3.82 14.01
CA VAL A 119 3.05 -4.50 13.42
C VAL A 119 3.62 -3.68 12.25
N GLY A 120 4.94 -3.49 12.24
CA GLY A 120 5.65 -2.80 11.16
C GLY A 120 5.57 -1.28 11.19
N VAL A 121 4.98 -0.69 12.23
CA VAL A 121 5.02 0.76 12.46
C VAL A 121 5.79 1.09 13.74
N GLU A 122 6.54 2.17 13.69
CA GLU A 122 7.21 2.80 14.82
C GLU A 122 6.29 3.89 15.37
N VAL A 123 6.11 3.91 16.70
CA VAL A 123 5.19 4.83 17.37
C VAL A 123 5.85 5.58 18.51
N THR A 124 5.50 6.86 18.66
CA THR A 124 5.87 7.69 19.81
C THR A 124 4.60 8.15 20.53
N LYS A 125 4.56 8.02 21.86
CA LYS A 125 3.43 8.50 22.67
C LYS A 125 3.55 9.98 23.02
N ALA A 126 2.42 10.66 23.16
CA ALA A 126 2.35 11.98 23.75
C ALA A 126 2.84 11.92 25.21
N LYS A 127 3.55 12.96 25.65
CA LYS A 127 3.98 13.13 27.04
C LYS A 127 2.83 13.56 27.93
#